data_AF-J1F6K1-F1
#
_entry.id   AF-J1F6K1-F1
#
_cell.length_a   1.000
_cell.length_b   1.000
_cell.length_c   1.000
_cell.angle_alpha   90.00
_cell.angle_beta   90.00
_cell.angle_gamma   90.00
#
_symmetry.space_group_name_H-M   'P 1'
#
loop_
_entity.id
_entity.type
_entity.pdbx_description
1 polymer ?
#
loop_
_entity_poly.entity_id
_entity_poly.type
_entity_poly.pdbx_seq_one_letter_code
_entity_poly.pdbx_strand_id
1 'polypeptide(L)'
;SISLSAGTEVSIRTQRYGENIKFTLPTLNPPDSIAVDTGIRVGDSVRISWSAVTGADSIQVFFKLNDKDPHIKNLPPNANQYYVPSSYVSDTGTAFLMVSALKYLKIEDALPPSTMLLIKSKAYPLPIRVR
;
A
#
# COMPACT_ATOMS: atom_id res chain seq x y z
N SER A 1 6.45 14.18 5.79
CA SER A 1 5.67 13.71 4.62
C SER A 1 4.82 14.87 4.12
N ILE A 2 4.66 15.00 2.80
CA ILE A 2 3.75 16.00 2.21
C ILE A 2 2.48 15.25 1.81
N SER A 3 1.32 15.73 2.25
CA SER A 3 0.02 15.18 1.83
C SER A 3 -0.51 16.02 0.67
N LEU A 4 -0.60 15.42 -0.51
CA LEU A 4 -1.11 16.06 -1.72
C LEU A 4 -2.41 15.37 -2.15
N SER A 5 -3.39 16.13 -2.61
CA SER A 5 -4.65 15.57 -3.12
C SER A 5 -4.51 15.13 -4.57
N ALA A 6 -5.39 14.22 -5.01
CA ALA A 6 -5.54 13.91 -6.42
C ALA A 6 -5.83 15.20 -7.22
N GLY A 7 -5.35 15.26 -8.46
CA GLY A 7 -5.46 16.46 -9.30
C GLY A 7 -4.45 17.55 -9.00
N THR A 8 -3.60 17.41 -7.95
CA THR A 8 -2.53 18.38 -7.70
C THR A 8 -1.49 18.30 -8.81
N GLU A 9 -1.20 19.44 -9.46
CA GLU A 9 -0.03 19.56 -10.33
C GLU A 9 1.22 19.64 -9.46
N VAL A 10 2.15 18.72 -9.70
CA VAL A 10 3.47 18.75 -9.08
C VAL A 10 4.47 19.13 -10.16
N SER A 11 5.26 20.17 -9.86
CA SER A 11 6.35 20.64 -10.72
C SER A 11 7.68 20.36 -10.03
N ILE A 12 8.51 19.50 -10.62
CA ILE A 12 9.86 19.21 -10.14
C ILE A 12 10.85 19.98 -11.02
N ARG A 13 11.60 20.89 -10.43
CA ARG A 13 12.68 21.60 -11.11
C ARG A 13 13.94 20.74 -11.09
N THR A 14 14.43 20.35 -12.26
CA THR A 14 15.68 19.58 -12.36
C THR A 14 16.88 20.53 -12.50
N GLN A 15 17.99 20.22 -11.83
CA GLN A 15 19.21 21.04 -11.92
C GLN A 15 19.94 20.89 -13.26
N ARG A 16 19.72 19.79 -13.98
CA ARG A 16 20.49 19.44 -15.19
C ARG A 16 20.04 20.15 -16.46
N TYR A 17 18.77 20.55 -16.56
CA TYR A 17 18.23 21.13 -17.80
C TYR A 17 17.45 22.44 -17.60
N GLY A 18 17.26 22.90 -16.35
CA GLY A 18 16.41 24.06 -16.09
C GLY A 18 14.93 23.83 -16.43
N GLU A 19 14.57 22.59 -16.80
CA GLU A 19 13.23 22.17 -17.17
C GLU A 19 12.40 21.84 -15.93
N ASN A 20 11.09 22.07 -16.06
CA ASN A 20 10.10 21.71 -15.07
C ASN A 20 9.37 20.45 -15.54
N ILE A 21 9.53 19.36 -14.79
CA ILE A 21 8.73 18.16 -15.02
C ILE A 21 7.41 18.36 -14.30
N LYS A 22 6.34 18.47 -15.09
CA LYS A 22 4.98 18.64 -14.60
C LYS A 22 4.20 17.35 -14.75
N PHE A 23 3.53 16.95 -13.69
CA PHE A 23 2.56 15.87 -13.75
C PHE A 23 1.41 16.15 -12.79
N THR A 24 0.24 15.64 -13.13
CA THR A 24 -0.93 15.67 -12.25
C THR A 24 -0.97 14.37 -11.46
N LEU A 25 -1.18 14.47 -10.15
CA LEU A 25 -1.34 13.27 -9.33
C LEU A 25 -2.66 12.56 -9.70
N PRO A 26 -2.61 11.29 -10.15
CA PRO A 26 -3.81 10.54 -10.42
C PRO A 26 -4.63 10.34 -9.14
N THR A 27 -5.94 10.27 -9.28
CA THR A 27 -6.80 9.78 -8.22
C THR A 27 -6.52 8.29 -8.02
N LEU A 28 -6.06 7.93 -6.81
CA LEU A 28 -5.87 6.54 -6.42
C LEU A 28 -6.71 6.25 -5.19
N ASN A 29 -7.84 5.59 -5.41
CA ASN A 29 -8.77 5.27 -4.35
C ASN A 29 -8.16 4.21 -3.41
N PRO A 30 -8.44 4.26 -2.10
CA PRO A 30 -8.10 3.17 -1.21
C PRO A 30 -8.85 1.90 -1.61
N PRO A 31 -8.28 0.70 -1.39
CA PRO A 31 -9.05 -0.54 -1.43
C PRO A 31 -10.29 -0.44 -0.52
N ASP A 32 -11.46 -0.77 -1.05
CA ASP A 32 -12.71 -0.81 -0.30
C ASP A 32 -13.08 -2.24 0.11
N SER A 33 -14.17 -2.37 0.87
CA SER A 33 -14.75 -3.68 1.26
C SER A 33 -13.73 -4.62 1.90
N ILE A 34 -12.82 -4.07 2.71
CA ILE A 34 -11.79 -4.86 3.38
C ILE A 34 -12.46 -5.81 4.37
N ALA A 35 -12.27 -7.11 4.15
CA ALA A 35 -12.74 -8.18 5.02
C ALA A 35 -11.58 -9.06 5.46
N VAL A 36 -11.65 -9.55 6.69
CA VAL A 36 -10.63 -10.37 7.34
C VAL A 36 -11.30 -11.49 8.13
N ASP A 37 -10.63 -12.63 8.25
CA ASP A 37 -11.11 -13.76 9.04
C ASP A 37 -11.38 -13.35 10.51
N THR A 38 -12.45 -13.89 11.09
CA THR A 38 -12.77 -13.70 12.50
C THR A 38 -12.29 -14.88 13.33
N GLY A 39 -11.91 -14.65 14.59
CA GLY A 39 -11.54 -15.73 15.51
C GLY A 39 -10.15 -16.31 15.27
N ILE A 40 -9.25 -15.52 14.68
CA ILE A 40 -7.85 -15.84 14.40
C ILE A 40 -7.15 -16.32 15.69
N ARG A 41 -6.48 -17.46 15.61
CA ARG A 41 -5.67 -18.04 16.68
C ARG A 41 -4.18 -17.97 16.39
N VAL A 42 -3.38 -18.08 17.44
CA VAL A 42 -1.92 -18.25 17.28
C VAL A 42 -1.62 -19.46 16.38
N GLY A 43 -0.81 -19.24 15.35
CA GLY A 43 -0.46 -20.26 14.35
C GLY A 43 -1.40 -20.34 13.13
N ASP A 44 -2.48 -19.55 13.09
CA ASP A 44 -3.35 -19.47 11.91
C ASP A 44 -2.72 -18.59 10.81
N SER A 45 -3.02 -18.89 9.55
CA SER A 45 -2.88 -17.90 8.48
C SER A 45 -4.10 -16.98 8.46
N VAL A 46 -3.92 -15.69 8.22
CA VAL A 46 -5.04 -14.73 8.14
C VAL A 46 -5.38 -14.44 6.69
N ARG A 47 -6.58 -14.79 6.23
CA ARG A 47 -7.08 -14.34 4.94
C ARG A 47 -7.60 -12.91 5.05
N ILE A 48 -7.20 -12.10 4.09
CA ILE A 48 -7.66 -10.73 3.89
C ILE A 48 -8.19 -10.62 2.47
N SER A 49 -9.29 -9.91 2.27
CA SER A 49 -9.86 -9.62 0.96
C SER A 49 -10.32 -8.17 0.86
N TRP A 50 -10.39 -7.67 -0.36
CA TRP A 50 -10.76 -6.29 -0.70
C TRP A 50 -11.25 -6.22 -2.16
N SER A 51 -11.89 -5.12 -2.55
CA SER A 51 -12.23 -4.90 -3.97
C SER A 51 -11.02 -4.46 -4.79
N ALA A 52 -10.92 -4.94 -6.02
CA ALA A 52 -9.86 -4.54 -6.94
C ALA A 52 -9.83 -3.01 -7.13
N VAL A 53 -8.63 -2.43 -7.13
CA VAL A 53 -8.46 -0.97 -7.25
C VAL A 53 -8.07 -0.60 -8.67
N THR A 54 -9.00 0.01 -9.41
CA THR A 54 -8.74 0.52 -10.77
C THR A 54 -7.62 1.55 -10.76
N GLY A 55 -6.68 1.40 -11.70
CA GLY A 55 -5.56 2.32 -11.87
C GLY A 55 -4.37 2.08 -10.95
N ALA A 56 -4.45 1.16 -9.98
CA ALA A 56 -3.30 0.75 -9.19
C ALA A 56 -2.28 -0.03 -10.04
N ASP A 57 -1.00 0.11 -9.73
CA ASP A 57 0.09 -0.70 -10.30
C ASP A 57 0.51 -1.82 -9.34
N SER A 58 0.20 -1.68 -8.05
CA SER A 58 0.40 -2.72 -7.03
C SER A 58 -0.54 -2.51 -5.85
N ILE A 59 -0.82 -3.59 -5.11
CA ILE A 59 -1.51 -3.53 -3.81
C ILE A 59 -0.50 -3.88 -2.71
N GLN A 60 -0.42 -3.03 -1.68
CA GLN A 60 0.38 -3.29 -0.49
C GLN A 60 -0.50 -3.73 0.67
N VAL A 61 -0.21 -4.89 1.23
CA VAL A 61 -0.75 -5.36 2.51
C VAL A 61 0.28 -5.10 3.59
N PHE A 62 -0.17 -4.51 4.69
CA PHE A 62 0.59 -4.32 5.92
C PHE A 62 -0.15 -5.03 7.05
N PHE A 63 0.55 -5.87 7.80
CA PHE A 63 0.06 -6.53 8.99
C PHE A 63 1.08 -6.36 10.11
N LYS A 64 0.65 -5.94 11.30
CA LYS A 64 1.52 -5.85 12.48
C LYS A 64 0.80 -6.40 13.70
N LEU A 65 1.39 -7.38 14.38
CA LEU A 65 0.89 -7.94 15.62
C LEU A 65 1.65 -7.35 16.80
N ASN A 66 0.95 -6.71 17.74
CA ASN A 66 1.53 -6.02 18.88
C ASN A 66 2.68 -5.08 18.42
N ASP A 67 3.84 -5.17 19.07
CA ASP A 67 5.05 -4.41 18.72
C ASP A 67 6.06 -5.18 17.86
N LYS A 68 5.66 -6.33 17.29
CA LYS A 68 6.51 -7.13 16.39
C LYS A 68 6.76 -6.42 15.07
N ASP A 69 7.76 -6.90 14.33
CA ASP A 69 8.04 -6.41 12.99
C ASP A 69 6.83 -6.57 12.07
N PRO A 70 6.50 -5.54 11.27
CA PRO A 70 5.38 -5.61 10.36
C PRO A 70 5.68 -6.54 9.20
N HIS A 71 4.69 -7.35 8.83
CA HIS A 71 4.64 -8.02 7.54
C HIS A 71 4.16 -7.04 6.48
N ILE A 72 4.99 -6.80 5.47
CA ILE A 72 4.66 -5.92 4.34
C ILE A 72 4.80 -6.71 3.06
N LYS A 73 3.72 -6.78 2.28
CA LYS A 73 3.70 -7.48 1.00
C LYS A 73 3.12 -6.62 -0.10
N ASN A 74 3.89 -6.41 -1.17
CA ASN A 74 3.38 -5.87 -2.42
C ASN A 74 2.89 -7.03 -3.32
N LEU A 75 1.73 -6.83 -3.92
CA LEU A 75 1.00 -7.78 -4.74
C LEU A 75 0.73 -7.17 -6.13
N PRO A 76 0.44 -8.01 -7.14
CA PRO A 76 -0.06 -7.53 -8.42
C PRO A 76 -1.31 -6.64 -8.27
N PRO A 77 -1.55 -5.71 -9.20
CA PRO A 77 -2.64 -4.73 -9.08
C PRO A 77 -4.04 -5.34 -9.11
N ASN A 78 -4.19 -6.51 -9.71
CA ASN A 78 -5.44 -7.27 -9.78
C ASN A 78 -5.67 -8.19 -8.56
N ALA A 79 -4.75 -8.22 -7.59
CA ALA A 79 -4.96 -8.98 -6.37
C ALA A 79 -6.14 -8.39 -5.57
N ASN A 80 -7.05 -9.26 -5.16
CA ASN A 80 -8.23 -8.94 -4.35
C ASN A 80 -8.24 -9.71 -3.01
N GLN A 81 -7.20 -10.51 -2.76
CA GLN A 81 -7.03 -11.24 -1.51
C GLN A 81 -5.56 -11.57 -1.25
N TYR A 82 -5.25 -11.84 0.02
CA TYR A 82 -3.94 -12.30 0.46
C TYR A 82 -4.03 -13.07 1.77
N TYR A 83 -3.10 -14.01 1.97
CA TYR A 83 -2.94 -14.75 3.23
C TYR A 83 -1.68 -14.27 3.94
N VAL A 84 -1.83 -13.70 5.14
CA VAL A 84 -0.69 -13.46 6.04
C VAL A 84 -0.20 -14.81 6.54
N PRO A 85 1.11 -15.12 6.38
CA PRO A 85 1.65 -16.39 6.87
C PRO A 85 1.51 -16.53 8.38
N SER A 86 1.27 -17.76 8.85
CA SER A 86 1.07 -18.05 10.28
C SER A 86 2.27 -17.71 11.16
N SER A 87 3.48 -17.64 10.60
CA SER A 87 4.68 -17.20 11.31
C SER A 87 4.55 -15.78 11.90
N TYR A 88 3.70 -14.94 11.31
CA TYR A 88 3.43 -13.58 11.79
C TYR A 88 2.30 -13.53 12.83
N VAL A 89 1.52 -14.60 12.97
CA VAL A 89 0.45 -14.78 13.96
C VAL A 89 0.98 -15.60 15.12
N SER A 90 2.09 -15.14 15.70
CA SER A 90 2.91 -15.91 16.64
C SER A 90 2.65 -15.58 18.11
N ASP A 91 1.65 -14.76 18.41
CA ASP A 91 1.24 -14.41 19.77
C ASP A 91 -0.22 -13.95 19.80
N THR A 92 -0.81 -13.93 20.98
CA THR A 92 -2.12 -13.33 21.23
C THR A 92 -2.02 -11.80 21.27
N GLY A 93 -3.13 -11.12 21.07
CA GLY A 93 -3.20 -9.66 21.23
C GLY A 93 -3.87 -8.94 20.06
N THR A 94 -3.44 -7.70 19.84
CA THR A 94 -4.03 -6.83 18.83
C THR A 94 -3.12 -6.77 17.62
N ALA A 95 -3.70 -7.03 16.45
CA ALA A 95 -3.03 -6.80 15.18
C ALA A 95 -3.68 -5.64 14.41
N PHE A 96 -2.86 -4.91 13.67
CA PHE A 96 -3.28 -3.86 12.76
C PHE A 96 -3.07 -4.32 11.33
N LEU A 97 -4.15 -4.26 10.55
CA LEU A 97 -4.15 -4.55 9.14
C LEU A 97 -4.39 -3.27 8.34
N MET A 98 -3.62 -3.07 7.28
CA MET A 98 -3.88 -2.02 6.29
C MET A 98 -3.69 -2.59 4.89
N VAL A 99 -4.55 -2.20 3.96
CA VAL A 99 -4.40 -2.46 2.53
C VAL A 99 -4.33 -1.12 1.82
N SER A 100 -3.38 -0.95 0.91
CA SER A 100 -3.18 0.29 0.15
C SER A 100 -2.97 0.00 -1.32
N ALA A 101 -3.51 0.82 -2.19
CA ALA A 101 -3.14 0.83 -3.60
C ALA A 101 -1.89 1.69 -3.80
N LEU A 102 -0.99 1.24 -4.68
CA LEU A 102 0.22 1.93 -5.07
C LEU A 102 0.17 2.27 -6.56
N LYS A 103 0.64 3.46 -6.90
CA LYS A 103 0.85 3.91 -8.29
C LYS A 103 2.29 4.41 -8.43
N TYR A 104 2.93 4.05 -9.52
CA TYR A 104 4.28 4.51 -9.83
C TYR A 104 4.24 5.43 -11.05
N LEU A 105 4.71 6.66 -10.87
CA LEU A 105 4.89 7.60 -11.97
C LEU A 105 6.37 7.61 -12.36
N LYS A 106 6.65 7.23 -13.60
CA LYS A 106 7.99 7.32 -14.17
C LYS A 106 8.28 8.77 -14.54
N ILE A 107 9.45 9.25 -14.13
CA ILE A 107 9.98 10.53 -14.56
C ILE A 107 10.89 10.24 -15.77
N GLU A 108 10.35 10.41 -16.98
CA GLU A 108 11.12 10.27 -18.23
C GLU A 108 12.07 11.48 -18.40
N ASP A 109 13.22 11.26 -19.06
CA ASP A 109 14.42 12.14 -19.18
C ASP A 109 15.51 12.05 -18.09
N ALA A 110 15.43 11.13 -17.14
CA ALA A 110 16.60 10.74 -16.36
C ALA A 110 17.41 9.66 -17.11
N LEU A 111 18.62 10.00 -17.59
CA LEU A 111 19.66 9.01 -17.86
C LEU A 111 19.70 8.01 -16.68
N PRO A 112 19.81 6.69 -16.92
CA PRO A 112 19.72 5.70 -15.86
C PRO A 112 20.56 6.07 -14.64
N PRO A 113 19.99 5.91 -13.42
CA PRO A 113 18.70 5.30 -13.11
C PRO A 113 17.49 6.23 -13.31
N SER A 114 16.40 5.71 -13.89
CA SER A 114 15.12 6.43 -13.96
C SER A 114 14.53 6.63 -12.56
N THR A 115 14.18 7.86 -12.22
CA THR A 115 13.52 8.17 -10.95
C THR A 115 12.03 7.86 -11.04
N MET A 116 11.48 7.18 -10.03
CA MET A 116 10.05 6.88 -9.92
C MET A 116 9.46 7.59 -8.71
N LEU A 117 8.31 8.24 -8.90
CA LEU A 117 7.50 8.73 -7.80
C LEU A 117 6.49 7.65 -7.38
N LEU A 118 6.53 7.25 -6.11
CA LEU A 118 5.53 6.38 -5.51
C LEU A 118 4.39 7.21 -4.93
N ILE A 119 3.18 6.92 -5.38
CA ILE A 119 1.94 7.41 -4.78
C ILE A 119 1.29 6.24 -4.05
N LYS A 120 0.97 6.45 -2.78
CA LYS A 120 0.26 5.50 -1.94
C LYS A 120 -1.13 6.06 -1.62
N SER A 121 -2.18 5.26 -1.85
CA SER A 121 -3.53 5.63 -1.45
C SER A 121 -3.62 5.83 0.06
N LYS A 122 -4.69 6.47 0.52
CA LYS A 122 -5.06 6.35 1.94
C LYS A 122 -5.20 4.88 2.31
N ALA A 123 -4.98 4.57 3.58
CA ALA A 123 -5.19 3.26 4.15
C ALA A 123 -5.82 3.44 5.52
N TYR A 124 -6.82 2.62 5.80
CA TYR A 124 -7.52 2.66 7.07
C TYR A 124 -7.10 1.45 7.90
N PRO A 125 -6.55 1.66 9.11
CA PRO A 125 -6.17 0.54 9.97
C PRO A 125 -7.42 -0.21 10.41
N LEU A 126 -7.46 -1.50 10.12
CA LEU A 126 -8.45 -2.43 10.63
C LEU A 126 -7.84 -3.18 11.83
N PRO A 127 -8.25 -2.87 13.07
CA PRO A 127 -7.80 -3.62 14.23
C PRO A 127 -8.46 -5.00 14.24
N ILE A 128 -7.66 -6.04 14.45
CA ILE A 128 -8.10 -7.43 14.62
C ILE A 128 -7.51 -8.00 15.91
N ARG A 129 -8.16 -9.02 16.47
CA ARG A 129 -7.72 -9.67 17.71
C ARG A 129 -7.33 -11.11 17.44
N VAL A 130 -6.11 -11.46 17.85
CA VAL A 130 -5.58 -12.82 17.84
C VAL A 130 -5.77 -13.41 19.24
N ARG A 131 -6.28 -14.65 19.30
CA ARG A 131 -6.60 -15.36 20.54
C ARG A 131 -5.80 -16.64 20.72
#